data_AF-A0A7V5C101-F1
#
_entry.id   AF-A0A7V5C101-F1
#
_cell.length_a   1.000
_cell.length_b   1.000
_cell.length_c   1.000
_cell.angle_alpha   90.00
_cell.angle_beta   90.00
_cell.angle_gamma   90.00
#
_symmetry.space_group_name_H-M   'P 1'
#
loop_
_entity.id
_entity.type
_entity.pdbx_description
1 polymer ?
#
loop_
_entity_poly.entity_id
_entity_poly.type
_entity_poly.pdbx_seq_one_letter_code
_entity_poly.pdbx_strand_id
1 'polypeptide(L)'
;MSEPHPELRFDEDRAYDLGVDERTSLPATPWHFPGPEAWPALAAEERPPFVAPRWEKELHRALTAGDPEAILQVAARHPAHHATCEMLAGFLLAVDDPRRAAELLERVVVERYDPLHDPFLRRYLPTAGAAVPLAAGIVVELPLRRQLLALAAAELLQRLGELDRAAAVLRRVPATTHVRLSLAEILLDAGRPEDVVAATEGVFNDDDVTALVLVFRAIALARLGRRVEAATTAERAAAEDRRSPEVLRLADQVRKELGSSG
;
A
#
# COMPACT_ATOMS: atom_id res chain seq x y z
N MET A 1 -4.32 -39.65 24.20
CA MET A 1 -4.19 -39.66 22.73
C MET A 1 -5.07 -38.52 22.23
N SER A 2 -4.49 -37.36 21.97
CA SER A 2 -5.23 -36.20 21.44
C SER A 2 -5.58 -36.47 19.99
N GLU A 3 -6.87 -36.37 19.66
CA GLU A 3 -7.35 -36.33 18.29
C GLU A 3 -6.81 -35.08 17.59
N PRO A 4 -6.42 -35.16 16.31
CA PRO A 4 -6.00 -34.00 15.54
C PRO A 4 -7.20 -33.08 15.30
N HIS A 5 -7.03 -31.79 15.59
CA HIS A 5 -8.00 -30.75 15.25
C HIS A 5 -8.23 -30.70 13.73
N PRO A 6 -9.47 -30.55 13.24
CA PRO A 6 -9.72 -30.31 11.83
C PRO A 6 -9.10 -28.97 11.43
N GLU A 7 -8.16 -29.01 10.48
CA GLU A 7 -7.53 -27.82 9.91
C GLU A 7 -8.61 -26.90 9.29
N LEU A 8 -8.64 -25.65 9.75
CA LEU A 8 -9.37 -24.55 9.11
C LEU A 8 -8.78 -24.33 7.71
N ARG A 9 -9.34 -25.01 6.70
CA ARG A 9 -8.98 -24.78 5.30
C ARG A 9 -9.62 -23.49 4.82
N PHE A 10 -8.89 -22.39 4.96
CA PHE A 10 -9.03 -21.28 4.03
C PHE A 10 -8.49 -21.77 2.69
N ASP A 11 -9.30 -21.67 1.65
CA ASP A 11 -8.94 -22.08 0.29
C ASP A 11 -7.75 -21.22 -0.18
N GLU A 12 -6.52 -21.71 0.01
CA GLU A 12 -5.26 -21.02 -0.33
C GLU A 12 -5.18 -20.66 -1.83
N ASP A 13 -5.99 -21.32 -2.67
CA ASP A 13 -6.05 -21.11 -4.12
C ASP A 13 -7.09 -20.07 -4.55
N ARG A 14 -7.87 -19.49 -3.63
CA ARG A 14 -8.67 -18.30 -3.89
C ARG A 14 -7.87 -17.06 -3.53
N ALA A 15 -6.99 -16.65 -4.44
CA ALA A 15 -6.82 -15.22 -4.69
C ALA A 15 -8.23 -14.63 -4.72
N TYR A 16 -8.54 -13.72 -3.80
CA TYR A 16 -9.85 -13.12 -3.71
C TYR A 16 -10.24 -12.65 -5.12
N ASP A 17 -11.19 -13.33 -5.76
CA ASP A 17 -11.77 -12.91 -7.04
C ASP A 17 -12.65 -11.70 -6.73
N LEU A 18 -11.98 -10.58 -6.42
CA LEU A 18 -12.54 -9.27 -6.15
C LEU A 18 -12.83 -8.63 -7.50
N GLY A 19 -13.78 -9.21 -8.24
CA GLY A 19 -14.33 -8.58 -9.43
C GLY A 19 -14.51 -7.09 -9.13
N VAL A 20 -13.72 -6.25 -9.80
CA VAL A 20 -13.63 -4.82 -9.53
C VAL A 20 -14.98 -4.24 -9.93
N ASP A 21 -15.93 -4.19 -9.01
CA ASP A 21 -17.15 -3.43 -9.19
C ASP A 21 -16.78 -1.96 -8.97
N GLU A 22 -16.84 -1.17 -10.04
CA GLU A 22 -16.61 0.29 -10.07
C GLU A 22 -17.44 1.05 -9.02
N ARG A 23 -18.40 0.37 -8.37
CA ARG A 23 -19.30 0.90 -7.34
C ARG A 23 -18.77 0.87 -5.90
N THR A 24 -17.57 0.36 -5.65
CA THR A 24 -16.98 0.27 -4.30
C THR A 24 -16.01 1.41 -3.98
N SER A 25 -16.03 2.47 -4.78
CA SER A 25 -15.30 3.70 -4.46
C SER A 25 -15.89 4.34 -3.21
N LEU A 26 -15.12 4.36 -2.12
CA LEU A 26 -15.32 5.32 -1.04
C LEU A 26 -15.41 6.73 -1.65
N PRO A 27 -16.20 7.66 -1.07
CA PRO A 27 -16.37 8.99 -1.64
C PRO A 27 -15.01 9.59 -1.97
N ALA A 28 -14.85 9.99 -3.24
CA ALA A 28 -13.61 10.56 -3.76
C ALA A 28 -13.09 11.59 -2.77
N THR A 29 -11.86 11.39 -2.30
CA THR A 29 -11.21 12.38 -1.47
C THR A 29 -11.19 13.68 -2.30
N PRO A 30 -11.55 14.86 -1.75
CA PRO A 30 -11.60 16.10 -2.54
C PRO A 30 -10.24 16.55 -3.10
N TRP A 31 -9.18 15.83 -2.74
CA TRP A 31 -7.82 16.00 -3.19
C TRP A 31 -7.50 14.92 -4.22
N HIS A 32 -7.39 15.33 -5.48
CA HIS A 32 -6.88 14.47 -6.53
C HIS A 32 -5.37 14.70 -6.69
N PHE A 33 -4.58 13.63 -6.66
CA PHE A 33 -3.14 13.69 -6.90
C PHE A 33 -2.81 12.98 -8.21
N PRO A 34 -2.36 13.70 -9.26
CA PRO A 34 -2.04 13.06 -10.53
C PRO A 34 -0.95 11.99 -10.36
N GLY A 35 -1.22 10.82 -10.93
CA GLY A 35 -0.38 9.63 -10.84
C GLY A 35 0.86 9.70 -11.74
N PRO A 36 1.74 8.67 -11.65
CA PRO A 36 2.99 8.59 -12.40
C PRO A 36 2.86 8.84 -13.91
N GLU A 37 1.75 8.42 -14.51
CA GLU A 37 1.41 8.64 -15.92
C GLU A 37 1.31 10.12 -16.30
N ALA A 38 0.95 10.99 -15.36
CA ALA A 38 0.82 12.44 -15.58
C ALA A 38 2.10 13.22 -15.26
N TRP A 39 3.07 12.62 -14.56
CA TRP A 39 4.27 13.34 -14.09
C TRP A 39 5.13 13.93 -15.22
N PRO A 40 5.33 13.26 -16.37
CA PRO A 40 6.08 13.87 -17.48
C PRO A 40 5.45 15.18 -17.96
N ALA A 41 4.12 15.23 -18.05
CA ALA A 41 3.38 16.42 -18.45
C ALA A 41 3.45 17.52 -17.38
N LEU A 42 3.23 17.18 -16.10
CA LEU A 42 3.33 18.12 -14.98
C LEU A 42 4.72 18.76 -14.91
N ALA A 43 5.78 17.95 -15.00
CA ALA A 43 7.14 18.46 -14.96
C ALA A 43 7.44 19.42 -16.13
N ALA A 44 6.79 19.23 -17.29
CA ALA A 44 7.01 20.08 -18.46
C ALA A 44 6.40 21.48 -18.33
N GLU A 45 5.47 21.71 -17.39
CA GLU A 45 4.84 23.02 -17.14
C GLU A 45 5.85 24.07 -16.65
N GLU A 46 6.85 23.64 -15.88
CA GLU A 46 7.88 24.50 -15.30
C GLU A 46 9.25 24.11 -15.88
N ARG A 47 9.95 25.05 -16.53
CA ARG A 47 11.30 24.79 -17.05
C ARG A 47 12.37 25.06 -15.99
N PRO A 48 13.47 24.29 -15.98
CA PRO A 48 14.61 24.61 -15.14
C PRO A 48 15.17 26.00 -15.42
N PRO A 49 15.47 26.81 -14.39
CA PRO A 49 16.08 28.11 -14.60
C PRO A 49 17.43 27.97 -15.28
N PHE A 50 17.87 29.00 -15.99
CA PHE A 50 19.16 28.99 -16.71
C PHE A 50 20.35 28.66 -15.78
N VAL A 51 20.28 29.11 -14.52
CA VAL A 51 21.30 28.87 -13.48
C VAL A 51 21.13 27.55 -12.74
N ALA A 52 20.13 26.72 -13.07
CA ALA A 52 19.95 25.41 -12.44
C ALA A 52 21.20 24.54 -12.61
N PRO A 53 21.56 23.74 -11.59
CA PRO A 53 22.66 22.80 -11.66
C PRO A 53 22.42 21.77 -12.76
N ARG A 54 23.51 21.13 -13.20
CA ARG A 54 23.49 20.19 -14.32
C ARG A 54 22.58 18.99 -14.05
N TRP A 55 22.63 18.42 -12.85
CA TRP A 55 21.82 17.26 -12.47
C TRP A 55 20.32 17.55 -12.59
N GLU A 56 19.88 18.75 -12.17
CA GLU A 56 18.47 19.17 -12.21
C GLU A 56 17.97 19.26 -13.65
N LYS A 57 18.77 19.87 -14.54
CA LYS A 57 18.45 19.94 -15.98
C LYS A 57 18.41 18.57 -16.64
N GLU A 58 19.32 17.67 -16.28
CA GLU A 58 19.36 16.31 -16.81
C GLU A 58 18.17 15.48 -16.31
N LEU A 59 17.86 15.52 -15.01
CA LEU A 59 16.72 14.83 -14.42
C LEU A 59 15.39 15.35 -14.97
N HIS A 60 15.22 16.68 -15.04
CA HIS A 60 14.03 17.30 -15.61
C HIS A 60 13.79 16.84 -17.05
N ARG A 61 14.82 16.88 -17.89
CA ARG A 61 14.72 16.38 -19.27
C ARG A 61 14.27 14.92 -19.32
N ALA A 62 14.90 14.05 -18.53
CA ALA A 62 14.55 12.63 -18.49
C ALA A 62 13.12 12.39 -18.01
N LEU A 63 12.68 13.11 -16.96
CA LEU A 63 11.33 13.04 -16.44
C LEU A 63 10.28 13.52 -17.45
N THR A 64 10.51 14.66 -18.11
CA THR A 64 9.57 15.15 -19.15
C THR A 64 9.47 14.23 -20.35
N ALA A 65 10.50 13.43 -20.62
CA ALA A 65 10.47 12.40 -21.66
C ALA A 65 9.77 11.12 -21.20
N GLY A 66 9.47 10.97 -19.90
CA GLY A 66 8.92 9.74 -19.32
C GLY A 66 9.88 8.55 -19.41
N ASP A 67 11.20 8.79 -19.41
CA ASP A 67 12.22 7.76 -19.64
C ASP A 67 12.87 7.33 -18.32
N PRO A 68 12.43 6.20 -17.72
CA PRO A 68 13.00 5.71 -16.46
C PRO A 68 14.47 5.32 -16.57
N GLU A 69 14.94 4.85 -17.74
CA GLU A 69 16.35 4.50 -17.91
C GLU A 69 17.23 5.74 -17.97
N ALA A 70 16.78 6.79 -18.66
CA ALA A 70 17.47 8.07 -18.62
C ALA A 70 17.53 8.65 -17.20
N ILE A 71 16.44 8.53 -16.41
CA ILE A 71 16.42 8.93 -15.00
C ILE A 71 17.48 8.15 -14.19
N LEU A 72 17.55 6.82 -14.35
CA LEU A 72 18.53 6.00 -13.64
C LEU A 72 19.98 6.29 -14.07
N GLN A 73 20.21 6.67 -15.32
CA GLN A 73 21.52 7.16 -15.74
C GLN A 73 21.90 8.48 -15.06
N VAL A 74 20.93 9.36 -14.77
CA VAL A 74 21.17 10.58 -13.98
C VAL A 74 21.56 10.20 -12.55
N ALA A 75 20.87 9.23 -11.94
CA ALA A 75 21.22 8.71 -10.60
C ALA A 75 22.68 8.23 -10.54
N ALA A 76 23.12 7.48 -11.55
CA ALA A 76 24.49 6.95 -11.62
C ALA A 76 25.56 8.05 -11.77
N ARG A 77 25.26 9.13 -12.51
CA ARG A 77 26.19 10.26 -12.70
C ARG A 77 26.20 11.22 -11.51
N HIS A 78 25.09 11.31 -10.78
CA HIS A 78 24.91 12.24 -9.66
C HIS A 78 24.43 11.49 -8.41
N PRO A 79 25.30 10.71 -7.74
CA PRO A 79 24.90 9.86 -6.62
C PRO A 79 24.27 10.59 -5.44
N ALA A 80 24.51 11.89 -5.27
CA ALA A 80 23.87 12.69 -4.22
C ALA A 80 22.33 12.83 -4.40
N HIS A 81 21.82 12.57 -5.61
CA HIS A 81 20.40 12.70 -5.97
C HIS A 81 19.76 11.37 -6.38
N HIS A 82 20.41 10.24 -6.07
CA HIS A 82 19.94 8.93 -6.50
C HIS A 82 18.54 8.62 -5.95
N ALA A 83 18.25 8.92 -4.67
CA ALA A 83 16.94 8.63 -4.08
C ALA A 83 15.78 9.30 -4.85
N THR A 84 15.94 10.56 -5.25
CA THR A 84 14.96 11.29 -6.08
C THR A 84 14.77 10.60 -7.44
N CYS A 85 15.88 10.20 -8.08
CA CYS A 85 15.85 9.55 -9.39
C CYS A 85 15.25 8.15 -9.32
N GLU A 86 15.69 7.32 -8.38
CA GLU A 86 15.21 5.94 -8.18
C GLU A 86 13.73 5.92 -7.79
N MET A 87 13.27 6.89 -6.99
CA MET A 87 11.85 7.06 -6.71
C MET A 87 11.06 7.30 -8.00
N LEU A 88 11.44 8.31 -8.79
CA LEU A 88 10.74 8.65 -10.03
C LEU A 88 10.73 7.48 -11.02
N ALA A 89 11.89 6.87 -11.25
CA ALA A 89 12.03 5.73 -12.13
C ALA A 89 11.21 4.52 -11.63
N GLY A 90 11.24 4.24 -10.32
CA GLY A 90 10.49 3.14 -9.72
C GLY A 90 8.99 3.25 -9.96
N PHE A 91 8.41 4.44 -9.81
CA PHE A 91 7.00 4.67 -10.11
C PHE A 91 6.67 4.57 -11.60
N LEU A 92 7.51 5.12 -12.48
CA LEU A 92 7.30 5.02 -13.93
C LEU A 92 7.43 3.57 -14.44
N LEU A 93 8.24 2.75 -13.78
CA LEU A 93 8.42 1.33 -14.10
C LEU A 93 7.36 0.41 -13.48
N ALA A 94 6.49 0.90 -12.59
CA ALA A 94 5.62 0.05 -11.76
C ALA A 94 4.69 -0.86 -12.58
N VAL A 95 4.33 -0.45 -13.80
CA VAL A 95 3.49 -1.24 -14.72
C VAL A 95 4.34 -2.18 -15.59
N ASP A 96 5.41 -1.67 -16.19
CA ASP A 96 6.19 -2.40 -17.20
C ASP A 96 7.22 -3.37 -16.59
N ASP A 97 7.80 -3.04 -15.44
CA ASP A 97 8.78 -3.84 -14.71
C ASP A 97 8.55 -3.75 -13.18
N PRO A 98 7.51 -4.43 -12.67
CA PRO A 98 7.13 -4.34 -11.26
C PRO A 98 8.22 -4.84 -10.31
N ARG A 99 9.06 -5.78 -10.75
CA ARG A 99 10.18 -6.29 -9.94
C ARG A 99 11.24 -5.21 -9.74
N ARG A 100 11.68 -4.58 -10.82
CA ARG A 100 12.67 -3.50 -10.73
C ARG A 100 12.10 -2.26 -10.03
N ALA A 101 10.83 -1.94 -10.27
CA ALA A 101 10.13 -0.89 -9.54
C ALA A 101 10.14 -1.15 -8.02
N ALA A 102 9.82 -2.37 -7.59
CA ALA A 102 9.85 -2.75 -6.18
C ALA A 102 11.24 -2.59 -5.56
N GLU A 103 12.29 -3.02 -6.25
CA GLU A 103 13.67 -2.92 -5.78
C GLU A 103 14.13 -1.46 -5.60
N LEU A 104 13.78 -0.59 -6.55
CA LEU A 104 14.09 0.84 -6.49
C LEU A 104 13.33 1.52 -5.34
N LEU A 105 12.01 1.32 -5.26
CA LEU A 105 11.19 1.96 -4.22
C LEU A 105 11.54 1.43 -2.82
N GLU A 106 11.81 0.13 -2.67
CA GLU A 106 12.26 -0.44 -1.39
C GLU A 106 13.57 0.22 -0.92
N ARG A 107 14.55 0.39 -1.82
CA ARG A 107 15.83 1.04 -1.48
C ARG A 107 15.63 2.46 -0.95
N VAL A 108 14.82 3.25 -1.65
CA VAL A 108 14.47 4.62 -1.24
C VAL A 108 13.79 4.63 0.15
N VAL A 109 12.92 3.66 0.45
CA VAL A 109 12.27 3.55 1.77
C VAL A 109 13.28 3.18 2.87
N VAL A 110 14.23 2.28 2.58
CA VAL A 110 15.32 1.86 3.51
C VAL A 110 16.18 3.06 3.89
N GLU A 111 16.51 3.91 2.93
CA GLU A 111 17.32 5.11 3.12
C GLU A 111 16.60 6.25 3.86
N ARG A 112 15.30 6.05 4.15
CA ARG A 112 14.45 7.02 4.85
C ARG A 112 14.30 8.34 4.11
N TYR A 113 14.43 8.32 2.79
CA TYR A 113 14.14 9.49 1.95
C TYR A 113 12.67 9.92 2.12
N ASP A 114 12.46 11.24 2.22
CA ASP A 114 11.12 11.84 2.26
C ASP A 114 10.94 12.82 1.10
N PRO A 115 10.12 12.46 0.09
CA PRO A 115 9.83 13.31 -1.07
C PRO A 115 9.34 14.71 -0.70
N LEU A 116 8.71 14.87 0.47
CA LEU A 116 8.18 16.15 0.94
C LEU A 116 9.27 17.25 1.05
N HIS A 117 10.51 16.85 1.31
CA HIS A 117 11.63 17.76 1.53
C HIS A 117 12.53 17.93 0.30
N ASP A 118 12.22 17.25 -0.81
CA ASP A 118 13.04 17.31 -2.01
C ASP A 118 12.73 18.59 -2.83
N PRO A 119 13.73 19.45 -3.10
CA PRO A 119 13.52 20.71 -3.80
C PRO A 119 13.16 20.53 -5.28
N PHE A 120 13.61 19.44 -5.92
CA PHE A 120 13.26 19.13 -7.30
C PHE A 120 11.77 18.77 -7.38
N LEU A 121 11.30 17.86 -6.53
CA LEU A 121 9.90 17.44 -6.51
C LEU A 121 8.96 18.60 -6.17
N ARG A 122 9.32 19.44 -5.19
CA ARG A 122 8.52 20.62 -4.83
C ARG A 122 8.40 21.63 -5.96
N ARG A 123 9.36 21.68 -6.88
CA ARG A 123 9.36 22.60 -8.02
C ARG A 123 8.57 22.04 -9.19
N TYR A 124 8.82 20.80 -9.57
CA TYR A 124 8.32 20.24 -10.83
C TYR A 124 7.10 19.32 -10.67
N LEU A 125 6.83 18.85 -9.45
CA LEU A 125 5.76 17.91 -9.14
C LEU A 125 5.02 18.32 -7.83
N PRO A 126 4.61 19.59 -7.65
CA PRO A 126 4.09 20.10 -6.37
C PRO A 126 2.76 19.46 -5.93
N THR A 127 1.99 18.95 -6.89
CA THR A 127 0.68 18.32 -6.67
C THR A 127 0.68 16.83 -6.99
N ALA A 128 1.84 16.25 -7.30
CA ALA A 128 1.93 14.86 -7.68
C ALA A 128 1.66 13.92 -6.50
N GLY A 129 1.17 12.74 -6.83
CA GLY A 129 1.02 11.62 -5.91
C GLY A 129 0.84 10.34 -6.70
N ALA A 130 0.22 9.36 -6.08
CA ALA A 130 -0.20 8.15 -6.77
C ALA A 130 -1.39 7.50 -6.05
N ALA A 131 -2.19 6.78 -6.83
CA ALA A 131 -3.16 5.85 -6.32
C ALA A 131 -2.46 4.55 -5.94
N VAL A 132 -2.75 4.02 -4.75
CA VAL A 132 -2.28 2.71 -4.32
C VAL A 132 -3.49 1.85 -4.00
N PRO A 133 -3.65 0.68 -4.67
CA PRO A 133 -4.63 -0.29 -4.24
C PRO A 133 -4.21 -0.84 -2.87
N LEU A 134 -5.17 -0.94 -1.98
CA LEU A 134 -5.09 -1.60 -0.69
C LEU A 134 -6.07 -2.78 -0.69
N ALA A 135 -6.14 -3.46 0.45
CA ALA A 135 -7.10 -4.49 0.74
C ALA A 135 -8.54 -4.20 0.31
N ALA A 136 -9.22 -5.26 -0.15
CA ALA A 136 -10.65 -5.29 -0.40
C ALA A 136 -11.14 -4.20 -1.38
N GLY A 137 -10.32 -3.89 -2.40
CA GLY A 137 -10.67 -2.94 -3.46
C GLY A 137 -10.61 -1.47 -3.04
N ILE A 138 -10.12 -1.17 -1.83
CA ILE A 138 -9.90 0.22 -1.42
C ILE A 138 -8.70 0.77 -2.18
N VAL A 139 -8.91 1.84 -2.94
CA VAL A 139 -7.83 2.61 -3.55
C VAL A 139 -7.66 3.90 -2.77
N VAL A 140 -6.43 4.21 -2.37
CA VAL A 140 -6.10 5.48 -1.71
C VAL A 140 -5.22 6.33 -2.62
N GLU A 141 -5.61 7.59 -2.80
CA GLU A 141 -4.74 8.59 -3.42
C GLU A 141 -3.91 9.27 -2.33
N LEU A 142 -2.59 9.22 -2.47
CA LEU A 142 -1.68 9.80 -1.50
C LEU A 142 -0.70 10.76 -2.19
N PRO A 143 -0.36 11.88 -1.54
CA PRO A 143 0.70 12.76 -2.03
C PRO A 143 2.05 12.07 -2.00
N LEU A 144 3.01 12.58 -2.79
CA LEU A 144 4.41 12.16 -2.71
C LEU A 144 4.99 12.40 -1.30
N ARG A 145 4.96 11.35 -0.49
CA ARG A 145 5.50 11.29 0.88
C ARG A 145 6.02 9.90 1.16
N ARG A 146 6.82 9.77 2.22
CA ARG A 146 7.41 8.48 2.62
C ARG A 146 6.39 7.35 2.82
N GLN A 147 5.17 7.65 3.24
CA GLN A 147 4.09 6.66 3.36
C GLN A 147 3.69 6.08 2.00
N LEU A 148 3.54 6.93 0.97
CA LEU A 148 3.20 6.48 -0.38
C LEU A 148 4.28 5.53 -0.93
N LEU A 149 5.56 5.88 -0.72
CA LEU A 149 6.69 5.04 -1.15
C LEU A 149 6.62 3.63 -0.54
N ALA A 150 6.35 3.55 0.76
CA ALA A 150 6.29 2.28 1.46
C ALA A 150 5.08 1.43 1.03
N LEU A 151 3.91 2.06 0.84
CA LEU A 151 2.71 1.36 0.36
C LEU A 151 2.89 0.86 -1.07
N ALA A 152 3.42 1.70 -1.98
CA ALA A 152 3.68 1.29 -3.36
C ALA A 152 4.73 0.17 -3.46
N ALA A 153 5.82 0.26 -2.70
CA ALA A 153 6.82 -0.81 -2.64
C ALA A 153 6.24 -2.12 -2.06
N ALA A 154 5.46 -2.03 -0.99
CA ALA A 154 4.83 -3.20 -0.36
C ALA A 154 3.82 -3.88 -1.30
N GLU A 155 2.98 -3.11 -2.00
CA GLU A 155 2.04 -3.61 -3.00
C GLU A 155 2.76 -4.37 -4.14
N LEU A 156 3.81 -3.78 -4.69
CA LEU A 156 4.59 -4.44 -5.74
C LEU A 156 5.26 -5.73 -5.23
N LEU A 157 5.82 -5.71 -4.01
CA LEU A 157 6.42 -6.89 -3.38
C LEU A 157 5.37 -7.98 -3.09
N GLN A 158 4.17 -7.61 -2.62
CA GLN A 158 3.07 -8.53 -2.38
C GLN A 158 2.64 -9.23 -3.68
N ARG A 159 2.46 -8.47 -4.77
CA ARG A 159 2.15 -9.00 -6.10
C ARG A 159 3.22 -9.96 -6.64
N LEU A 160 4.46 -9.81 -6.19
CA LEU A 160 5.58 -10.70 -6.54
C LEU A 160 5.71 -11.91 -5.60
N GLY A 161 4.84 -12.05 -4.60
CA GLY A 161 4.88 -13.10 -3.58
C GLY A 161 5.95 -12.90 -2.50
N GLU A 162 6.58 -11.73 -2.45
CA GLU A 162 7.69 -11.39 -1.55
C GLU A 162 7.16 -10.83 -0.21
N LEU A 163 6.26 -11.58 0.44
CA LEU A 163 5.43 -11.10 1.56
C LEU A 163 6.24 -10.61 2.77
N ASP A 164 7.32 -11.31 3.13
CA ASP A 164 8.18 -10.90 4.26
C ASP A 164 8.88 -9.56 3.97
N ARG A 165 9.31 -9.34 2.73
CA ARG A 165 9.91 -8.06 2.30
C ARG A 165 8.86 -6.96 2.30
N ALA A 166 7.66 -7.22 1.78
CA ALA A 166 6.55 -6.27 1.80
C ALA A 166 6.23 -5.82 3.24
N ALA A 167 6.10 -6.77 4.17
CA ALA A 167 5.86 -6.47 5.58
C ALA A 167 7.04 -5.70 6.23
N ALA A 168 8.29 -6.03 5.86
CA ALA A 168 9.47 -5.32 6.37
C ALA A 168 9.51 -3.85 5.90
N VAL A 169 9.10 -3.56 4.66
CA VAL A 169 8.98 -2.20 4.13
C VAL A 169 7.98 -1.37 4.93
N LEU A 170 6.77 -1.89 5.17
CA LEU A 170 5.72 -1.17 5.90
C LEU A 170 6.11 -0.86 7.35
N ARG A 171 6.87 -1.73 8.01
CA ARG A 171 7.37 -1.49 9.38
C ARG A 171 8.39 -0.34 9.48
N ARG A 172 8.89 0.19 8.36
CA ARG A 172 9.85 1.31 8.35
C ARG A 172 9.18 2.68 8.40
N VAL A 173 7.87 2.76 8.23
CA VAL A 173 7.09 4.01 8.22
C VAL A 173 6.11 4.06 9.41
N PRO A 174 5.61 5.26 9.78
CA PRO A 174 4.60 5.37 10.83
C PRO A 174 3.38 4.48 10.53
N ALA A 175 2.87 3.80 11.56
CA ALA A 175 1.74 2.88 11.48
C ALA A 175 0.40 3.63 11.40
N THR A 176 0.18 4.38 10.32
CA THR A 176 -1.11 4.98 9.96
C THR A 176 -2.14 3.88 9.67
N THR A 177 -3.43 4.21 9.65
CA THR A 177 -4.48 3.22 9.40
C THR A 177 -4.30 2.51 8.06
N HIS A 178 -3.94 3.22 6.98
CA HIS A 178 -3.67 2.59 5.67
C HIS A 178 -2.47 1.64 5.72
N VAL A 179 -1.40 2.00 6.43
CA VAL A 179 -0.23 1.12 6.63
C VAL A 179 -0.61 -0.12 7.44
N ARG A 180 -1.42 0.04 8.49
CA ARG A 180 -1.91 -1.08 9.30
C ARG A 180 -2.83 -2.00 8.50
N LEU A 181 -3.68 -1.45 7.65
CA LEU A 181 -4.58 -2.23 6.78
C LEU A 181 -3.77 -3.10 5.82
N SER A 182 -2.87 -2.49 5.04
CA SER A 182 -2.01 -3.20 4.10
C SER A 182 -1.09 -4.21 4.82
N LEU A 183 -0.52 -3.85 5.97
CA LEU A 183 0.31 -4.77 6.75
C LEU A 183 -0.50 -5.96 7.29
N ALA A 184 -1.75 -5.75 7.74
CA ALA A 184 -2.60 -6.83 8.24
C ALA A 184 -2.94 -7.84 7.14
N GLU A 185 -3.25 -7.37 5.94
CA GLU A 185 -3.49 -8.22 4.77
C GLU A 185 -2.23 -9.04 4.42
N ILE A 186 -1.08 -8.38 4.23
CA ILE A 186 0.19 -9.05 3.90
C ILE A 186 0.56 -10.11 4.95
N LEU A 187 0.33 -9.83 6.23
CA LEU A 187 0.61 -10.79 7.30
C LEU A 187 -0.36 -11.97 7.32
N LEU A 188 -1.63 -11.77 6.93
CA LEU A 188 -2.58 -12.87 6.75
C LEU A 188 -2.20 -13.75 5.57
N ASP A 189 -1.79 -13.14 4.44
CA ASP A 189 -1.29 -13.86 3.26
C ASP A 189 -0.04 -14.66 3.59
N ALA A 190 0.82 -14.11 4.46
CA ALA A 190 2.03 -14.78 4.93
C ALA A 190 1.77 -15.87 5.99
N GLY A 191 0.52 -16.12 6.37
CA GLY A 191 0.17 -17.12 7.39
C GLY A 191 0.62 -16.74 8.80
N ARG A 192 0.68 -15.44 9.14
CA ARG A 192 1.18 -14.90 10.43
C ARG A 192 0.08 -14.23 11.25
N PRO A 193 -0.99 -14.95 11.65
CA PRO A 193 -2.14 -14.35 12.32
C PRO A 193 -1.82 -13.70 13.67
N GLU A 194 -0.82 -14.17 14.43
CA GLU A 194 -0.38 -13.51 15.67
C GLU A 194 0.13 -12.10 15.41
N ASP A 195 0.90 -11.92 14.33
CA ASP A 195 1.45 -10.61 13.97
C ASP A 195 0.35 -9.65 13.48
N VAL A 196 -0.71 -10.17 12.86
CA VAL A 196 -1.90 -9.38 12.49
C VAL A 196 -2.57 -8.82 13.74
N VAL A 197 -2.76 -9.66 14.76
CA VAL A 197 -3.34 -9.20 16.04
C VAL A 197 -2.47 -8.09 16.65
N ALA A 198 -1.15 -8.30 16.70
CA ALA A 198 -0.21 -7.32 17.24
C ALA A 198 -0.19 -5.99 16.43
N ALA A 199 -0.14 -6.08 15.10
CA ALA A 199 -0.06 -4.90 14.22
C ALA A 199 -1.33 -4.07 14.22
N THR A 200 -2.48 -4.70 14.49
CA THR A 200 -3.76 -4.02 14.48
C THR A 200 -4.14 -3.48 15.86
N GLU A 201 -3.52 -3.92 16.96
CA GLU A 201 -3.85 -3.52 18.34
C GLU A 201 -4.06 -2.01 18.53
N GLY A 202 -5.04 -1.63 19.35
CA GLY A 202 -5.39 -0.23 19.62
C GLY A 202 -6.12 0.52 18.50
N VAL A 203 -6.47 -0.12 17.37
CA VAL A 203 -7.35 0.48 16.35
C VAL A 203 -8.80 0.55 16.83
N PHE A 204 -9.42 1.73 16.69
CA PHE A 204 -10.82 2.02 16.97
C PHE A 204 -11.64 2.02 15.68
N ASN A 205 -12.94 1.73 15.75
CA ASN A 205 -13.81 1.61 14.58
C ASN A 205 -14.45 2.96 14.22
N ASP A 206 -13.73 3.79 13.47
CA ASP A 206 -14.14 5.15 13.12
C ASP A 206 -14.71 5.21 11.69
N ASP A 207 -14.00 4.63 10.73
CA ASP A 207 -14.33 4.61 9.29
C ASP A 207 -14.18 3.20 8.68
N ASP A 208 -14.50 3.05 7.39
CA ASP A 208 -14.42 1.76 6.70
C ASP A 208 -12.99 1.17 6.66
N VAL A 209 -11.96 2.02 6.64
CA VAL A 209 -10.56 1.57 6.65
C VAL A 209 -10.25 0.93 8.01
N THR A 210 -10.61 1.61 9.10
CA THR A 210 -10.44 1.04 10.44
C THR A 210 -11.33 -0.19 10.68
N ALA A 211 -12.52 -0.23 10.07
CA ALA A 211 -13.40 -1.39 10.14
C ALA A 211 -12.78 -2.60 9.44
N LEU A 212 -12.20 -2.44 8.25
CA LEU A 212 -11.47 -3.51 7.57
C LEU A 212 -10.25 -3.99 8.36
N VAL A 213 -9.53 -3.09 9.03
CA VAL A 213 -8.44 -3.49 9.94
C VAL A 213 -8.97 -4.42 11.05
N LEU A 214 -10.15 -4.12 11.60
CA LEU A 214 -10.79 -4.98 12.59
C LEU A 214 -11.28 -6.30 11.99
N VAL A 215 -11.77 -6.31 10.75
CA VAL A 215 -12.12 -7.55 10.03
C VAL A 215 -10.89 -8.45 9.89
N PHE A 216 -9.74 -7.93 9.46
CA PHE A 216 -8.53 -8.73 9.37
C PHE A 216 -8.05 -9.24 10.73
N ARG A 217 -8.18 -8.42 11.79
CA ARG A 217 -7.94 -8.91 13.15
C ARG A 217 -8.88 -10.06 13.52
N ALA A 218 -10.17 -9.97 13.17
CA ALA A 218 -11.14 -11.01 13.43
C ALA A 218 -10.80 -12.32 12.68
N ILE A 219 -10.39 -12.23 11.42
CA ILE A 219 -9.90 -13.38 10.63
C ILE A 219 -8.69 -14.02 11.32
N ALA A 220 -7.71 -13.20 11.73
CA ALA A 220 -6.53 -13.70 12.42
C ALA A 220 -6.87 -14.39 13.75
N LEU A 221 -7.75 -13.79 14.57
CA LEU A 221 -8.22 -14.39 15.82
C LEU A 221 -8.95 -15.73 15.56
N ALA A 222 -9.74 -15.83 14.50
CA ALA A 222 -10.41 -17.07 14.11
C ALA A 222 -9.41 -18.16 13.74
N ARG A 223 -8.37 -17.84 12.95
CA ARG A 223 -7.26 -18.75 12.59
C ARG A 223 -6.50 -19.26 13.83
N LEU A 224 -6.41 -18.44 14.87
CA LEU A 224 -5.81 -18.80 16.16
C LEU A 224 -6.74 -19.60 17.09
N GLY A 225 -7.96 -19.92 16.67
CA GLY A 225 -8.95 -20.60 17.51
C GLY A 225 -9.55 -19.70 18.60
N ARG A 226 -9.27 -18.40 18.61
CA ARG A 226 -9.80 -17.41 19.57
C ARG A 226 -11.20 -16.96 19.15
N ARG A 227 -12.13 -17.92 19.04
CA ARG A 227 -13.45 -17.76 18.38
C ARG A 227 -14.31 -16.64 18.98
N VAL A 228 -14.36 -16.54 20.31
CA VAL A 228 -15.16 -15.50 21.00
C VAL A 228 -14.64 -14.11 20.66
N GLU A 229 -13.32 -13.92 20.72
CA GLU A 229 -12.70 -12.63 20.41
C GLU A 229 -12.83 -12.28 18.93
N ALA A 230 -12.74 -13.27 18.04
CA ALA A 230 -13.00 -13.10 16.62
C ALA A 230 -14.43 -12.61 16.35
N ALA A 231 -15.44 -13.26 16.95
CA ALA A 231 -16.84 -12.87 16.80
C ALA A 231 -17.10 -11.44 17.30
N THR A 232 -16.66 -11.12 18.51
CA THR A 232 -16.79 -9.77 19.07
C THR A 232 -16.07 -8.72 18.21
N THR A 233 -14.91 -9.05 17.64
CA THR A 233 -14.16 -8.12 16.78
C THR A 233 -14.88 -7.90 15.45
N ALA A 234 -15.45 -8.95 14.84
CA ALA A 234 -16.24 -8.83 13.61
C ALA A 234 -17.54 -8.03 13.83
N GLU A 235 -18.24 -8.28 14.94
CA GLU A 235 -19.41 -7.48 15.35
C GLU A 235 -19.05 -6.00 15.53
N ARG A 236 -17.92 -5.72 16.18
CA ARG A 236 -17.42 -4.36 16.33
C ARG A 236 -17.14 -3.69 15.00
N ALA A 237 -16.55 -4.40 14.03
CA ALA A 237 -16.30 -3.86 12.70
C ALA A 237 -17.61 -3.46 11.98
N ALA A 238 -18.63 -4.30 12.08
CA ALA A 238 -19.94 -4.11 11.46
C ALA A 238 -20.96 -3.32 12.31
N ALA A 239 -20.52 -2.65 13.39
CA ALA A 239 -21.41 -2.03 14.37
C ALA A 239 -22.24 -0.85 13.83
N GLU A 240 -21.87 -0.28 12.68
CA GLU A 240 -22.62 0.80 12.04
C GLU A 240 -23.25 0.33 10.72
N ASP A 241 -24.54 0.58 10.54
CA ASP A 241 -25.26 0.20 9.31
C ASP A 241 -24.76 0.95 8.06
N ARG A 242 -24.02 2.04 8.25
CA ARG A 242 -23.47 2.87 7.16
C ARG A 242 -22.12 2.39 6.63
N ARG A 243 -21.59 1.27 7.14
CA ARG A 243 -20.32 0.70 6.64
C ARG A 243 -20.45 0.30 5.18
N SER A 244 -19.32 0.29 4.48
CA SER A 244 -19.30 -0.18 3.10
C SER A 244 -19.83 -1.62 3.00
N PRO A 245 -20.49 -1.97 1.88
CA PRO A 245 -20.96 -3.34 1.65
C PRO A 245 -19.87 -4.39 1.82
N GLU A 246 -18.63 -4.04 1.47
CA GLU A 246 -17.47 -4.92 1.57
C GLU A 246 -17.07 -5.21 3.02
N VAL A 247 -17.05 -4.19 3.90
CA VAL A 247 -16.83 -4.37 5.34
C VAL A 247 -17.89 -5.31 5.91
N LEU A 248 -19.17 -5.06 5.60
CA LEU A 248 -20.28 -5.85 6.11
C LEU A 248 -20.21 -7.30 5.62
N ARG A 249 -19.89 -7.51 4.33
CA ARG A 249 -19.75 -8.82 3.71
C ARG A 249 -18.63 -9.63 4.36
N LEU A 250 -17.45 -9.05 4.52
CA LEU A 250 -16.30 -9.75 5.12
C LEU A 250 -16.53 -10.04 6.61
N ALA A 251 -17.08 -9.09 7.37
CA ALA A 251 -17.44 -9.32 8.77
C ALA A 251 -18.48 -10.44 8.91
N ASP A 252 -19.49 -10.49 8.03
CA ASP A 252 -20.48 -11.55 8.01
C ASP A 252 -19.89 -12.92 7.66
N GLN A 253 -18.95 -12.96 6.71
CA GLN A 253 -18.22 -14.18 6.36
C GLN A 253 -17.49 -14.76 7.59
N VAL A 254 -16.74 -13.92 8.33
CA VAL A 254 -16.06 -14.36 9.57
C VAL A 254 -17.05 -14.94 10.56
N ARG A 255 -18.20 -14.28 10.79
CA ARG A 255 -19.21 -14.78 11.74
C ARG A 255 -19.83 -16.11 11.30
N LYS A 256 -20.09 -16.29 10.00
CA LYS A 256 -20.62 -17.56 9.46
C LYS A 256 -19.64 -18.71 9.68
N GLU A 257 -18.37 -18.51 9.37
CA GLU A 257 -17.31 -19.50 9.60
C GLU A 257 -17.18 -19.87 11.09
N LEU A 258 -17.37 -18.90 11.98
CA LEU A 258 -17.40 -19.13 13.42
C LEU A 258 -18.66 -19.89 13.90
N GLY A 259 -19.76 -19.87 13.15
CA GLY A 259 -20.98 -20.62 13.46
C GLY A 259 -21.02 -22.03 12.86
N SER A 260 -20.35 -22.26 11.73
CA SER A 260 -20.39 -23.53 10.99
C SER A 260 -19.48 -24.64 11.53
N SER A 261 -18.66 -24.38 12.56
CA SER A 261 -17.77 -25.40 13.19
C SER A 261 -18.31 -25.96 14.52
N GLY A 262 -19.62 -25.84 14.78
CA GLY A 262 -20.30 -26.32 15.99
C GLY A 262 -21.05 -27.62 15.77
#